data_AF-A0A948FR61-F1
#
_entry.id   AF-A0A948FR61-F1
#
_cell.length_a   1.000
_cell.length_b   1.000
_cell.length_c   1.000
_cell.angle_alpha   90.00
_cell.angle_beta   90.00
_cell.angle_gamma   90.00
#
_symmetry.space_group_name_H-M   'P 1'
#
loop_
_entity.id
_entity.type
_entity.pdbx_description
1 polymer ?
#
loop_
_entity_poly.entity_id
_entity_poly.type
_entity_poly.pdbx_seq_one_letter_code
_entity_poly.pdbx_strand_id
1 'polypeptide(L)'
;MEKQAIFNFQEKESATLQALSDSNKIKKNHRNKFVLSPSSLNIFRDCPRCFWLQLNCDIRRPRGAFPSIASGLDRVIKEYFDSYRQQGILPPLLKDEIEGKLIPKLPQKLYFNDYTKNASLMGMLDECLILPGDIYVALDYKTRGSLPTGVHPAYQLQMDMYTLLLEKNNYKAGDIAYLMYFVPSPGTLHEGIPFNIKLMEVKTSTKRALDMFHEGLDLLKAPMPDSSSACEYCNWVKQLKENSIE
;
A
#
# COMPACT_ATOMS: atom_id res chain seq x y z
N MET A 1 14.49 -7.12 -45.64
CA MET A 1 14.72 -8.21 -44.67
C MET A 1 14.33 -7.83 -43.24
N GLU A 2 14.68 -6.65 -42.72
CA GLU A 2 14.30 -6.22 -41.36
C GLU A 2 12.78 -6.09 -41.11
N LYS A 3 12.00 -5.58 -42.08
CA LYS A 3 10.54 -5.43 -41.92
C LYS A 3 9.81 -6.77 -41.75
N GLN A 4 10.32 -7.85 -42.32
CA GLN A 4 9.75 -9.20 -42.20
C GLN A 4 10.00 -9.79 -40.80
N ALA A 5 11.15 -9.47 -40.21
CA ALA A 5 11.53 -9.94 -38.87
C ALA A 5 10.72 -9.25 -37.77
N ILE A 6 10.44 -7.94 -37.92
CA ILE A 6 9.61 -7.17 -36.98
C ILE A 6 8.15 -7.65 -37.04
N PHE A 7 7.62 -7.89 -38.24
CA PHE A 7 6.27 -8.42 -38.43
C PHE A 7 6.09 -9.81 -37.81
N ASN A 8 7.06 -10.71 -38.02
CA ASN A 8 7.06 -12.06 -37.43
C ASN A 8 7.24 -12.07 -35.90
N PHE A 9 7.81 -11.02 -35.30
CA PHE A 9 7.94 -10.89 -33.85
C PHE A 9 6.62 -10.41 -33.21
N GLN A 10 5.94 -9.44 -33.83
CA GLN A 10 4.63 -8.96 -33.38
C GLN A 10 3.55 -10.04 -33.48
N GLU A 11 3.55 -10.86 -34.55
CA GLU A 11 2.65 -12.00 -34.67
C GLU A 11 2.94 -13.08 -33.61
N LYS A 12 4.22 -13.34 -33.27
CA LYS A 12 4.57 -14.29 -32.21
C LYS A 12 4.20 -13.80 -30.83
N GLU A 13 4.34 -12.51 -30.53
CA GLU A 13 3.93 -11.94 -29.24
C GLU A 13 2.40 -11.94 -29.08
N SER A 14 1.67 -11.58 -30.15
CA SER A 14 0.22 -11.72 -30.25
C SER A 14 -0.23 -13.17 -30.10
N ALA A 15 0.41 -14.12 -30.80
CA ALA A 15 0.10 -15.54 -30.72
C ALA A 15 0.48 -16.15 -29.35
N THR A 16 1.49 -15.63 -28.65
CA THR A 16 1.84 -16.08 -27.29
C THR A 16 0.85 -15.54 -26.26
N LEU A 17 0.38 -14.30 -26.41
CA LEU A 17 -0.69 -13.72 -25.59
C LEU A 17 -2.05 -14.39 -25.86
N GLN A 18 -2.32 -14.75 -27.11
CA GLN A 18 -3.49 -15.52 -27.53
C GLN A 18 -3.40 -16.98 -27.06
N ALA A 19 -2.22 -17.61 -27.13
CA ALA A 19 -2.01 -18.95 -26.57
C ALA A 19 -2.10 -18.96 -25.03
N LEU A 20 -1.73 -17.87 -24.34
CA LEU A 20 -1.97 -17.68 -22.91
C LEU A 20 -3.44 -17.42 -22.57
N SER A 21 -4.25 -16.90 -23.52
CA SER A 21 -5.71 -16.79 -23.36
C SER A 21 -6.43 -18.10 -23.67
N ASP A 22 -5.92 -18.89 -24.63
CA ASP A 22 -6.60 -20.06 -25.20
C ASP A 22 -6.19 -21.36 -24.49
N SER A 23 -5.02 -21.38 -23.82
CA SER A 23 -4.65 -22.46 -22.90
C SER A 23 -5.30 -22.22 -21.53
N ASN A 24 -6.20 -23.12 -21.16
CA ASN A 24 -6.99 -23.22 -19.93
C ASN A 24 -6.22 -23.16 -18.57
N LYS A 25 -5.35 -22.16 -18.33
CA LYS A 25 -4.63 -21.96 -17.05
C LYS A 25 -4.62 -20.52 -16.52
N ILE A 26 -5.20 -19.54 -17.22
CA ILE A 26 -5.58 -18.28 -16.56
C ILE A 26 -7.07 -18.40 -16.22
N LYS A 27 -7.36 -18.91 -15.02
CA LYS A 27 -8.72 -18.79 -14.47
C LYS A 27 -8.96 -17.31 -14.22
N LYS A 28 -9.44 -16.57 -15.23
CA LYS A 28 -10.04 -15.26 -15.03
C LYS A 28 -11.15 -15.49 -14.02
N ASN A 29 -10.97 -15.00 -12.80
CA ASN A 29 -11.95 -15.11 -11.72
C ASN A 29 -13.12 -14.16 -12.03
N HIS A 30 -13.88 -14.48 -13.08
CA HIS A 30 -14.96 -13.65 -13.62
C HIS A 30 -16.17 -13.46 -12.67
N ARG A 31 -16.09 -13.95 -11.43
CA ARG A 31 -17.15 -13.85 -10.42
C ARG A 31 -16.71 -13.29 -9.07
N ASN A 32 -15.45 -12.86 -8.91
CA ASN A 32 -15.00 -12.38 -7.60
C ASN A 32 -15.03 -10.86 -7.54
N LYS A 33 -15.80 -10.37 -6.57
CA LYS A 33 -15.73 -9.00 -6.08
C LYS A 33 -14.27 -8.62 -5.83
N PHE A 34 -13.77 -7.56 -6.48
CA PHE A 34 -12.40 -7.11 -6.27
C PHE A 34 -12.26 -6.51 -4.87
N VAL A 35 -11.23 -6.91 -4.12
CA VAL A 35 -10.86 -6.29 -2.85
C VAL A 35 -9.50 -5.64 -3.02
N LEU A 36 -9.49 -4.32 -3.07
CA LEU A 36 -8.28 -3.51 -3.16
C LEU A 36 -7.85 -3.03 -1.77
N SER A 37 -6.58 -2.72 -1.63
CA SER A 37 -5.96 -2.19 -0.42
C SER A 37 -4.98 -1.07 -0.79
N PRO A 38 -4.51 -0.27 0.17
CA PRO A 38 -3.40 0.66 -0.08
C PRO A 38 -2.18 -0.03 -0.72
N SER A 39 -1.86 -1.25 -0.29
CA SER A 39 -0.73 -2.00 -0.85
C SER A 39 -0.98 -2.44 -2.29
N SER A 40 -2.19 -2.91 -2.65
CA SER A 40 -2.49 -3.29 -4.04
C SER A 40 -2.52 -2.07 -4.97
N LEU A 41 -3.04 -0.93 -4.50
CA LEU A 41 -3.08 0.31 -5.27
C LEU A 41 -1.70 0.97 -5.39
N ASN A 42 -0.80 0.73 -4.45
CA ASN A 42 0.61 1.09 -4.61
C ASN A 42 1.30 0.28 -5.73
N ILE A 43 0.93 -0.99 -5.93
CA ILE A 43 1.41 -1.78 -7.07
C ILE A 43 0.84 -1.22 -8.37
N PHE A 44 -0.43 -0.80 -8.38
CA PHE A 44 -1.05 -0.14 -9.53
C PHE A 44 -0.28 1.12 -9.94
N ARG A 45 -0.01 2.02 -8.99
CA ARG A 45 0.76 3.26 -9.24
C ARG A 45 2.16 2.98 -9.78
N ASP A 46 2.79 1.90 -9.33
CA ASP A 46 4.14 1.54 -9.75
C ASP A 46 4.17 0.86 -11.14
N CYS A 47 3.30 -0.14 -11.38
CA CYS A 47 3.14 -0.75 -12.69
C CYS A 47 1.73 -1.32 -12.90
N PRO A 48 0.96 -0.79 -13.86
CA PRO A 48 -0.40 -1.24 -14.13
C PRO A 48 -0.47 -2.70 -14.58
N ARG A 49 0.49 -3.17 -15.39
CA ARG A 49 0.58 -4.57 -15.80
C ARG A 49 0.77 -5.52 -14.63
N CYS A 50 1.68 -5.20 -13.70
CA CYS A 50 1.89 -6.04 -12.51
C CYS A 50 0.64 -6.10 -11.62
N PHE A 51 -0.06 -4.97 -11.49
CA PHE A 51 -1.30 -4.92 -10.72
C PHE A 51 -2.40 -5.76 -11.36
N TRP A 52 -2.57 -5.66 -12.69
CA TRP A 52 -3.49 -6.49 -13.45
C TRP A 52 -3.16 -7.98 -13.31
N LEU A 53 -1.91 -8.37 -13.51
CA LEU A 53 -1.44 -9.75 -13.36
C LEU A 53 -1.68 -10.30 -11.96
N GLN A 54 -1.44 -9.50 -10.92
CA GLN A 54 -1.63 -9.92 -9.54
C GLN A 54 -3.10 -10.18 -9.21
N LEU A 55 -4.03 -9.34 -9.68
CA LEU A 55 -5.43 -9.42 -9.29
C LEU A 55 -6.25 -10.32 -10.22
N ASN A 56 -5.93 -10.36 -11.52
CA ASN A 56 -6.66 -11.17 -12.51
C ASN A 56 -6.06 -12.56 -12.72
N CYS A 57 -4.75 -12.74 -12.48
CA CYS A 57 -4.05 -14.00 -12.74
C CYS A 57 -3.36 -14.60 -11.50
N ASP A 58 -3.38 -13.91 -10.35
CA ASP A 58 -2.58 -14.23 -9.15
C ASP A 58 -1.07 -14.39 -9.44
N ILE A 59 -0.57 -13.73 -10.50
CA ILE A 59 0.85 -13.67 -10.84
C ILE A 59 1.45 -12.44 -10.15
N ARG A 60 2.26 -12.69 -9.13
CA ARG A 60 2.86 -11.63 -8.30
C ARG A 60 4.30 -11.39 -8.70
N ARG A 61 4.76 -10.16 -8.45
CA ARG A 61 6.19 -9.83 -8.51
C ARG A 61 6.97 -10.76 -7.56
N PRO A 62 8.17 -11.22 -7.94
CA PRO A 62 9.07 -11.87 -7.00
C PRO A 62 9.28 -11.02 -5.75
N ARG A 63 9.18 -11.64 -4.57
CA ARG A 63 9.40 -10.94 -3.29
C ARG A 63 10.87 -11.01 -2.93
N GLY A 64 11.47 -9.85 -2.62
CA GLY A 64 12.78 -9.80 -1.98
C GLY A 64 12.71 -10.24 -0.51
N ALA A 65 13.88 -10.45 0.10
CA ALA A 65 13.96 -10.68 1.53
C ALA A 65 13.45 -9.45 2.30
N PHE A 66 12.43 -9.64 3.16
CA PHE A 66 11.97 -8.58 4.05
C PHE A 66 12.78 -8.61 5.35
N PRO A 67 13.33 -7.47 5.80
CA PRO A 67 14.14 -7.44 7.02
C PRO A 67 13.27 -7.70 8.26
N SER A 68 13.50 -8.82 8.95
CA SER A 68 12.71 -9.26 10.11
C SER A 68 12.69 -8.23 11.25
N ILE A 69 13.75 -7.41 11.36
CA ILE A 69 13.84 -6.32 12.35
C ILE A 69 12.69 -5.30 12.21
N ALA A 70 12.24 -5.01 10.99
CA ALA A 70 11.14 -4.07 10.78
C ALA A 70 9.82 -4.61 11.36
N SER A 71 9.54 -5.90 11.15
CA SER A 71 8.38 -6.56 11.77
C SER A 71 8.52 -6.68 13.28
N GLY A 72 9.72 -6.94 13.79
CA GLY A 72 10.00 -7.01 15.22
C GLY A 72 9.73 -5.68 15.92
N LEU A 73 10.21 -4.57 15.35
CA LEU A 73 9.97 -3.22 15.86
C LEU A 73 8.50 -2.84 15.80
N ASP A 74 7.82 -3.10 14.67
CA ASP A 74 6.38 -2.84 14.52
C ASP A 74 5.56 -3.51 15.64
N ARG A 75 5.86 -4.78 15.96
CA ARG A 75 5.21 -5.50 17.05
C ARG A 75 5.46 -4.84 18.42
N VAL A 76 6.71 -4.47 18.73
CA VAL A 76 7.05 -3.81 20.00
C VAL A 76 6.35 -2.46 20.14
N ILE A 77 6.28 -1.68 19.04
CA ILE A 77 5.60 -0.39 19.03
C ILE A 77 4.09 -0.58 19.26
N LYS A 78 3.46 -1.56 18.60
CA LYS A 78 2.05 -1.87 18.80
C LYS A 78 1.75 -2.29 20.24
N GLU A 79 2.55 -3.18 20.81
CA GLU A 79 2.43 -3.58 22.22
C GLU A 79 2.57 -2.38 23.17
N TYR A 80 3.49 -1.46 22.88
CA TYR A 80 3.64 -0.21 23.63
C TYR A 80 2.36 0.63 23.57
N PHE A 81 1.85 0.96 22.39
CA PHE A 81 0.61 1.73 22.22
C PHE A 81 -0.61 1.05 22.85
N ASP A 82 -0.72 -0.28 22.73
CA ASP A 82 -1.79 -1.07 23.33
C ASP A 82 -1.82 -0.90 24.85
N SER A 83 -0.65 -0.88 25.51
CA SER A 83 -0.56 -0.70 26.97
C SER A 83 -1.09 0.66 27.44
N TYR A 84 -0.86 1.73 26.67
CA TYR A 84 -1.40 3.07 26.97
C TYR A 84 -2.88 3.20 26.62
N ARG A 85 -3.33 2.55 25.53
CA ARG A 85 -4.75 2.50 25.16
C ARG A 85 -5.61 1.88 26.26
N GLN A 86 -5.14 0.79 26.88
CA GLN A 86 -5.82 0.14 28.00
C GLN A 86 -5.99 1.05 29.23
N GLN A 87 -5.04 1.97 29.43
CA GLN A 87 -5.08 2.96 30.50
C GLN A 87 -5.90 4.21 30.14
N GLY A 88 -6.33 4.35 28.87
CA GLY A 88 -7.06 5.51 28.39
C GLY A 88 -6.22 6.79 28.29
N ILE A 89 -4.88 6.67 28.25
CA ILE A 89 -3.96 7.80 28.18
C ILE A 89 -3.17 7.79 26.87
N LEU A 90 -2.70 8.96 26.44
CA LEU A 90 -1.83 9.10 25.28
C LEU A 90 -0.40 8.67 25.67
N PRO A 91 0.33 7.90 24.83
CA PRO A 91 1.70 7.54 25.14
C PRO A 91 2.60 8.77 25.27
N PRO A 92 3.60 8.75 26.18
CA PRO A 92 4.58 9.84 26.33
C PRO A 92 5.23 10.29 25.02
N LEU A 93 5.40 9.38 24.06
CA LEU A 93 5.92 9.66 22.71
C LEU A 93 5.09 10.69 21.92
N LEU A 94 3.83 10.92 22.30
CA LEU A 94 2.90 11.82 21.63
C LEU A 94 2.42 12.96 22.54
N LYS A 95 2.72 12.92 23.83
CA LYS A 95 2.10 13.78 24.85
C LYS A 95 2.30 15.27 24.59
N ASP A 96 3.49 15.65 24.13
CA ASP A 96 3.85 17.05 23.86
C ASP A 96 3.75 17.41 22.36
N GLU A 97 3.42 16.43 21.51
CA GLU A 97 3.32 16.58 20.05
C GLU A 97 1.87 16.72 19.56
N ILE A 98 0.92 16.10 20.27
CA ILE A 98 -0.49 16.04 19.87
C ILE A 98 -1.39 16.25 21.10
N GLU A 99 -2.37 17.14 20.97
CA GLU A 99 -3.52 17.15 21.86
C GLU A 99 -4.56 16.14 21.37
N GLY A 100 -4.82 15.09 22.15
CA GLY A 100 -5.77 14.05 21.77
C GLY A 100 -5.65 12.80 22.62
N LYS A 101 -6.30 11.73 22.17
CA LYS A 101 -6.24 10.40 22.81
C LYS A 101 -6.24 9.28 21.77
N LEU A 102 -5.79 8.10 22.16
CA LEU A 102 -5.99 6.90 21.34
C LEU A 102 -7.49 6.57 21.27
N ILE A 103 -7.94 6.01 20.15
CA ILE A 103 -9.28 5.42 20.08
C ILE A 103 -9.41 4.32 21.15
N PRO A 104 -10.53 4.20 21.89
CA PRO A 104 -10.64 3.16 22.93
C PRO A 104 -10.50 1.73 22.41
N LYS A 105 -10.96 1.51 21.17
CA LYS A 105 -10.88 0.22 20.48
C LYS A 105 -10.52 0.44 19.02
N LEU A 106 -9.33 -0.02 18.64
CA LEU A 106 -8.88 0.02 17.26
C LEU A 106 -9.69 -0.98 16.40
N PRO A 107 -10.26 -0.57 15.25
CA PRO A 107 -10.93 -1.50 14.36
C PRO A 107 -9.89 -2.42 13.69
N GLN A 108 -10.15 -3.73 13.71
CA GLN A 108 -9.23 -4.71 13.10
C GLN A 108 -9.12 -4.54 11.58
N LYS A 109 -10.25 -4.26 10.91
CA LYS A 109 -10.35 -4.03 9.47
C LYS A 109 -11.44 -3.02 9.20
N LEU A 110 -11.18 -2.10 8.29
CA LEU A 110 -12.16 -1.16 7.74
C LEU A 110 -12.45 -1.52 6.30
N TYR A 111 -13.70 -1.33 5.88
CA TYR A 111 -14.13 -1.59 4.52
C TYR A 111 -14.91 -0.40 3.97
N PHE A 112 -14.71 -0.11 2.69
CA PHE A 112 -15.61 0.66 1.86
C PHE A 112 -16.10 -0.24 0.73
N ASN A 113 -17.41 -0.44 0.61
CA ASN A 113 -18.02 -1.28 -0.42
C ASN A 113 -18.59 -0.40 -1.54
N ASP A 114 -18.08 -0.57 -2.76
CA ASP A 114 -18.71 -0.02 -3.97
C ASP A 114 -19.53 -1.15 -4.62
N TYR A 115 -20.82 -1.19 -4.28
CA TYR A 115 -21.76 -2.18 -4.82
C TYR A 115 -21.98 -2.00 -6.32
N THR A 116 -21.85 -0.78 -6.85
CA THR A 116 -22.04 -0.50 -8.29
C THR A 116 -20.93 -1.12 -9.13
N LYS A 117 -19.70 -1.14 -8.60
CA LYS A 117 -18.54 -1.73 -9.28
C LYS A 117 -18.26 -3.18 -8.87
N ASN A 118 -19.07 -3.74 -7.96
CA ASN A 118 -18.85 -5.03 -7.31
C ASN A 118 -17.42 -5.13 -6.74
N ALA A 119 -17.04 -4.17 -5.89
CA ALA A 119 -15.70 -4.08 -5.33
C ALA A 119 -15.70 -3.55 -3.89
N SER A 120 -14.56 -3.70 -3.21
CA SER A 120 -14.28 -3.11 -1.90
C SER A 120 -12.89 -2.53 -1.84
N LEU A 121 -12.74 -1.44 -1.09
CA LEU A 121 -11.47 -1.03 -0.51
C LEU A 121 -11.41 -1.55 0.93
N MET A 122 -10.29 -2.15 1.32
CA MET A 122 -10.03 -2.65 2.66
C MET A 122 -8.73 -2.06 3.21
N GLY A 123 -8.72 -1.70 4.49
CA GLY A 123 -7.53 -1.23 5.18
C GLY A 123 -7.48 -1.68 6.64
N MET A 124 -6.27 -1.69 7.18
CA MET A 124 -5.98 -1.98 8.58
C MET A 124 -5.12 -0.84 9.09
N LEU A 125 -5.62 -0.12 10.10
CA LEU A 125 -4.86 0.96 10.72
C LEU A 125 -3.82 0.34 11.66
N ASP A 126 -2.62 0.92 11.72
CA ASP A 126 -1.69 0.61 12.80
C ASP A 126 -2.16 1.26 14.10
N GLU A 127 -2.65 2.50 14.03
CA GLU A 127 -3.26 3.24 15.13
C GLU A 127 -4.26 4.31 14.66
N CYS A 128 -5.12 4.78 15.57
CA CYS A 128 -6.06 5.87 15.33
C CYS A 128 -6.15 6.80 16.55
N LEU A 129 -6.04 8.10 16.29
CA LEU A 129 -6.16 9.16 17.29
C LEU A 129 -7.52 9.83 17.19
N ILE A 130 -8.02 10.29 18.34
CA ILE A 130 -9.17 11.19 18.48
C ILE A 130 -8.63 12.55 18.92
N LEU A 131 -8.66 13.52 18.01
CA LEU A 131 -8.28 14.92 18.23
C LEU A 131 -9.48 15.73 18.79
N PRO A 132 -9.26 16.98 19.27
CA PRO A 132 -10.33 17.86 19.72
C PRO A 132 -11.46 17.99 18.69
N GLY A 133 -12.71 17.98 19.19
CA GLY A 133 -13.90 17.98 18.34
C GLY A 133 -14.31 16.60 17.80
N ASP A 134 -13.82 15.52 18.42
CA ASP A 134 -14.10 14.12 18.08
C ASP A 134 -13.69 13.79 16.64
N ILE A 135 -12.49 14.25 16.25
CA ILE A 135 -11.94 14.08 14.91
C ILE A 135 -11.00 12.87 14.90
N TYR A 136 -11.28 11.90 14.03
CA TYR A 136 -10.52 10.65 13.93
C TYR A 136 -9.46 10.75 12.84
N VAL A 137 -8.21 10.48 13.19
CA VAL A 137 -7.08 10.52 12.24
C VAL A 137 -6.22 9.28 12.38
N ALA A 138 -5.74 8.76 11.25
CA ALA A 138 -4.85 7.60 11.24
C ALA A 138 -3.44 8.00 11.71
N LEU A 139 -2.78 7.08 12.42
CA LEU A 139 -1.37 7.15 12.77
C LEU A 139 -0.71 5.84 12.31
N ASP A 140 0.39 5.93 11.57
CA ASP A 140 1.08 4.77 11.00
C ASP A 140 2.59 4.83 11.30
N TYR A 141 3.18 3.69 11.66
CA TYR A 141 4.55 3.60 12.15
C TYR A 141 5.51 3.29 11.00
N LYS A 142 6.60 4.06 10.89
CA LYS A 142 7.59 3.91 9.83
C LYS A 142 8.99 3.77 10.39
N THR A 143 9.53 2.55 10.35
CA THR A 143 10.94 2.30 10.64
C THR A 143 11.78 2.62 9.40
N ARG A 144 12.77 3.51 9.52
CA ARG A 144 13.70 3.87 8.42
C ARG A 144 15.13 3.98 8.92
N GLY A 145 16.09 3.81 8.01
CA GLY A 145 17.51 4.07 8.30
C GLY A 145 17.87 5.56 8.37
N SER A 146 17.00 6.45 7.86
CA SER A 146 17.18 7.90 7.91
C SER A 146 15.84 8.62 7.90
N LEU A 147 15.83 9.86 8.42
CA LEU A 147 14.67 10.72 8.34
C LEU A 147 14.31 11.02 6.88
N PRO A 148 13.01 11.02 6.53
CA PRO A 148 12.59 11.35 5.18
C PRO A 148 12.70 12.86 4.93
N THR A 149 12.93 13.24 3.67
CA THR A 149 12.88 14.63 3.20
C THR A 149 11.46 15.08 2.84
N GLY A 150 10.50 14.16 2.78
CA GLY A 150 9.09 14.42 2.51
C GLY A 150 8.26 13.14 2.62
N VAL A 151 6.95 13.26 2.42
CA VAL A 151 6.03 12.11 2.48
C VAL A 151 6.23 11.25 1.23
N HIS A 152 6.65 10.00 1.42
CA HIS A 152 6.76 9.06 0.30
C HIS A 152 5.38 8.85 -0.35
N PRO A 153 5.24 8.86 -1.69
CA PRO A 153 3.94 8.74 -2.36
C PRO A 153 3.12 7.53 -1.89
N ALA A 154 3.78 6.42 -1.56
CA ALA A 154 3.10 5.22 -1.07
C ALA A 154 2.41 5.42 0.29
N TYR A 155 3.02 6.22 1.15
CA TYR A 155 2.46 6.56 2.45
C TYR A 155 1.40 7.64 2.31
N GLN A 156 1.57 8.62 1.40
CA GLN A 156 0.51 9.58 1.09
C GLN A 156 -0.79 8.86 0.66
N LEU A 157 -0.67 7.94 -0.30
CA LEU A 157 -1.82 7.17 -0.77
C LEU A 157 -2.43 6.32 0.36
N GLN A 158 -1.59 5.71 1.20
CA GLN A 158 -2.05 4.95 2.35
C GLN A 158 -2.87 5.81 3.32
N MET A 159 -2.38 7.02 3.65
CA MET A 159 -3.07 7.93 4.56
C MET A 159 -4.37 8.47 3.95
N ASP A 160 -4.38 8.81 2.65
CA ASP A 160 -5.60 9.19 1.93
C ASP A 160 -6.68 8.10 2.03
N MET A 161 -6.28 6.83 1.82
CA MET A 161 -7.19 5.68 1.88
C MET A 161 -7.69 5.42 3.30
N TYR A 162 -6.86 5.58 4.32
CA TYR A 162 -7.27 5.43 5.70
C TYR A 162 -8.26 6.50 6.14
N THR A 163 -8.05 7.76 5.75
CA THR A 163 -9.05 8.81 5.97
C THR A 163 -10.38 8.49 5.29
N LEU A 164 -10.36 8.04 4.02
CA LEU A 164 -11.58 7.60 3.33
C LEU A 164 -12.26 6.44 4.07
N LEU A 165 -11.49 5.45 4.53
CA LEU A 165 -12.05 4.30 5.24
C LEU A 165 -12.65 4.69 6.58
N LEU A 166 -12.04 5.62 7.33
CA LEU A 166 -12.63 6.16 8.55
C LEU A 166 -13.98 6.83 8.25
N GLU A 167 -14.03 7.71 7.23
CA GLU A 167 -15.27 8.38 6.80
C GLU A 167 -16.37 7.36 6.43
N LYS A 168 -16.04 6.35 5.61
CA LYS A 168 -16.98 5.32 5.16
C LYS A 168 -17.40 4.33 6.25
N ASN A 169 -16.78 4.38 7.42
CA ASN A 169 -17.16 3.59 8.60
C ASN A 169 -17.75 4.47 9.72
N ASN A 170 -18.32 5.63 9.35
CA ASN A 170 -19.05 6.55 10.24
C ASN A 170 -18.20 7.22 11.34
N TYR A 171 -16.87 7.26 11.16
CA TYR A 171 -16.02 8.13 11.98
C TYR A 171 -16.00 9.54 11.39
N LYS A 172 -15.97 10.55 12.26
CA LYS A 172 -15.76 11.94 11.85
C LYS A 172 -14.28 12.13 11.50
N ALA A 173 -13.90 11.73 10.30
CA ALA A 173 -12.51 11.74 9.85
C ALA A 173 -11.97 13.18 9.68
N GLY A 174 -10.72 13.41 10.08
CA GLY A 174 -10.00 14.65 9.80
C GLY A 174 -9.43 14.68 8.36
N ASP A 175 -8.90 15.83 7.97
CA ASP A 175 -8.18 16.05 6.69
C ASP A 175 -6.66 15.93 6.83
N ILE A 176 -6.22 15.35 7.94
CA ILE A 176 -4.82 15.01 8.23
C ILE A 176 -4.70 13.57 8.72
N ALA A 177 -3.48 13.05 8.67
CA ALA A 177 -3.02 11.83 9.30
C ALA A 177 -1.58 12.01 9.75
N TYR A 178 -1.06 11.08 10.54
CA TYR A 178 0.31 11.15 11.05
C TYR A 178 1.14 9.94 10.64
N LEU A 179 2.40 10.21 10.29
CA LEU A 179 3.44 9.20 10.13
C LEU A 179 4.45 9.38 11.25
N MET A 180 4.62 8.34 12.08
CA MET A 180 5.62 8.33 13.14
C MET A 180 6.85 7.56 12.68
N TYR A 181 7.94 8.29 12.47
CA TYR A 181 9.20 7.73 12.02
C TYR A 181 10.09 7.32 13.18
N PHE A 182 10.55 6.07 13.16
CA PHE A 182 11.56 5.53 14.07
C PHE A 182 12.86 5.36 13.28
N VAL A 183 13.90 6.09 13.67
CA VAL A 183 15.20 6.09 12.99
C VAL A 183 16.31 5.81 13.99
N PRO A 184 17.18 4.81 13.78
CA PRO A 184 18.28 4.55 14.70
C PRO A 184 19.20 5.76 14.79
N SER A 185 19.71 6.03 15.99
CA SER A 185 20.67 7.10 16.26
C SER A 185 21.96 6.56 16.89
N PRO A 186 23.07 7.32 16.86
CA PRO A 186 24.28 6.94 17.57
C PRO A 186 24.05 6.85 19.08
N GLY A 187 24.71 5.89 19.74
CA GLY A 187 24.69 5.78 21.20
C GLY A 187 25.49 4.58 21.72
N THR A 188 25.31 4.27 23.00
CA THR A 188 26.01 3.21 23.71
C THR A 188 25.39 1.84 23.38
N LEU A 189 25.85 1.18 22.31
CA LEU A 189 25.17 0.01 21.73
C LEU A 189 24.98 -1.19 22.67
N HIS A 190 25.82 -1.36 23.70
CA HIS A 190 25.65 -2.44 24.68
C HIS A 190 24.51 -2.18 25.69
N GLU A 191 23.97 -0.97 25.74
CA GLU A 191 22.76 -0.60 26.47
C GLU A 191 21.52 -0.58 25.57
N GLY A 192 21.70 -0.81 24.27
CA GLY A 192 20.66 -0.79 23.25
C GLY A 192 20.98 0.14 22.08
N ILE A 193 20.20 0.01 21.01
CA ILE A 193 20.26 0.93 19.87
C ILE A 193 19.24 2.04 20.12
N PRO A 194 19.66 3.30 20.34
CA PRO A 194 18.71 4.37 20.52
C PRO A 194 18.00 4.70 19.21
N PHE A 195 16.78 5.22 19.33
CA PHE A 195 15.97 5.66 18.20
C PHE A 195 15.58 7.13 18.37
N ASN A 196 15.73 7.88 17.29
CA ASN A 196 15.08 9.17 17.12
C ASN A 196 13.66 8.93 16.60
N ILE A 197 12.69 9.55 17.25
CA ILE A 197 11.28 9.47 16.88
C ILE A 197 10.87 10.83 16.30
N LYS A 198 10.25 10.82 15.13
CA LYS A 198 9.74 12.04 14.49
C LYS A 198 8.31 11.83 14.04
N LEU A 199 7.41 12.63 14.56
CA LEU A 199 6.05 12.73 14.08
C LEU A 199 6.00 13.65 12.85
N MET A 200 5.27 13.24 11.81
CA MET A 200 5.04 14.03 10.61
C MET A 200 3.56 14.06 10.28
N GLU A 201 2.99 15.27 10.21
CA GLU A 201 1.64 15.47 9.71
C GLU A 201 1.58 15.32 8.19
N VAL A 202 0.52 14.68 7.71
CA VAL A 202 0.24 14.45 6.30
C VAL A 202 -1.18 14.93 6.00
N LYS A 203 -1.34 15.91 5.11
CA LYS A 203 -2.67 16.29 4.62
C LYS A 203 -3.26 15.19 3.76
N THR A 204 -4.49 14.77 4.06
CA THR A 204 -5.16 13.67 3.38
C THR A 204 -6.24 14.17 2.43
N SER A 205 -6.63 13.32 1.48
CA SER A 205 -7.71 13.61 0.54
C SER A 205 -8.51 12.36 0.20
N THR A 206 -9.75 12.30 0.67
CA THR A 206 -10.68 11.23 0.32
C THR A 206 -11.03 11.21 -1.16
N LYS A 207 -10.96 12.37 -1.83
CA LYS A 207 -11.07 12.46 -3.29
C LYS A 207 -9.92 11.72 -3.99
N ARG A 208 -8.65 11.99 -3.64
CA ARG A 208 -7.50 11.26 -4.22
C ARG A 208 -7.61 9.76 -3.97
N ALA A 209 -8.09 9.37 -2.78
CA ALA A 209 -8.32 7.97 -2.46
C ALA A 209 -9.37 7.32 -3.37
N LEU A 210 -10.54 7.96 -3.52
CA LEU A 210 -11.63 7.47 -4.36
C LEU A 210 -11.23 7.39 -5.84
N ASP A 211 -10.55 8.42 -6.35
CA ASP A 211 -10.08 8.47 -7.73
C ASP A 211 -9.14 7.29 -8.01
N MET A 212 -8.11 7.10 -7.17
CA MET A 212 -7.17 5.99 -7.31
C MET A 212 -7.84 4.61 -7.19
N PHE A 213 -8.82 4.47 -6.29
CA PHE A 213 -9.59 3.23 -6.14
C PHE A 213 -10.38 2.91 -7.43
N HIS A 214 -11.07 3.90 -7.99
CA HIS A 214 -11.84 3.72 -9.22
C HIS A 214 -10.96 3.47 -10.45
N GLU A 215 -9.88 4.24 -10.63
CA GLU A 215 -8.91 4.03 -11.72
C GLU A 215 -8.32 2.63 -11.69
N GLY A 216 -7.97 2.13 -10.50
CA GLY A 216 -7.51 0.75 -10.34
C GLY A 216 -8.57 -0.26 -10.77
N LEU A 217 -9.83 -0.08 -10.37
CA LEU A 217 -10.92 -0.98 -10.77
C LEU A 217 -11.18 -0.98 -12.27
N ASP A 218 -11.14 0.19 -12.91
CA ASP A 218 -11.36 0.33 -14.34
C ASP A 218 -10.25 -0.39 -15.13
N LEU A 219 -8.99 -0.25 -14.69
CA LEU A 219 -7.87 -0.97 -15.28
C LEU A 219 -7.98 -2.49 -15.12
N LEU A 220 -8.49 -2.99 -13.98
CA LEU A 220 -8.69 -4.43 -13.77
C LEU A 220 -9.76 -5.03 -14.71
N LYS A 221 -10.72 -4.22 -15.15
CA LYS A 221 -11.78 -4.63 -16.07
C LYS A 221 -11.37 -4.53 -17.54
N ALA A 222 -10.33 -3.78 -17.84
CA ALA A 222 -9.77 -3.63 -19.17
C ALA A 222 -8.90 -4.85 -19.59
N PRO A 223 -8.57 -4.99 -20.88
CA PRO A 223 -7.48 -5.87 -21.32
C PRO A 223 -6.18 -5.58 -20.57
N MET A 224 -5.28 -6.56 -20.51
CA MET A 224 -4.00 -6.39 -19.81
C MET A 224 -3.24 -5.19 -20.39
N PRO A 225 -2.85 -4.22 -19.55
CA PRO A 225 -2.15 -3.01 -20.02
C PRO A 225 -0.65 -3.28 -20.22
N ASP A 226 0.01 -2.33 -20.87
CA ASP A 226 1.47 -2.30 -20.96
C ASP A 226 2.12 -2.11 -19.58
N SER A 227 3.37 -2.56 -19.45
CA SER A 227 4.15 -2.31 -18.25
C SER A 227 4.59 -0.84 -18.17
N SER A 228 4.73 -0.34 -16.94
CA SER A 228 5.45 0.91 -16.72
C SER A 228 6.90 0.77 -17.20
N SER A 229 7.42 1.80 -17.88
CA SER A 229 8.81 1.83 -18.37
C SER A 229 9.84 1.78 -17.25
N ALA A 230 9.48 2.26 -16.05
CA ALA A 230 10.31 2.22 -14.85
C ALA A 230 10.16 0.91 -14.06
N CYS A 231 9.34 -0.04 -14.51
CA CYS A 231 9.10 -1.26 -13.75
C CYS A 231 10.28 -2.24 -13.87
N GLU A 232 11.10 -2.30 -12.82
CA GLU A 232 12.28 -3.18 -12.75
C GLU A 232 11.94 -4.66 -13.00
N TYR A 233 10.80 -5.14 -12.49
CA TYR A 233 10.37 -6.54 -12.67
C TYR A 233 10.00 -6.87 -14.12
N CYS A 234 9.21 -6.01 -14.76
CA CYS A 234 8.84 -6.21 -16.16
C CYS A 234 10.06 -6.06 -17.07
N ASN A 235 10.94 -5.11 -16.76
CA ASN A 235 12.19 -4.90 -17.48
C ASN A 235 13.13 -6.11 -17.35
N TRP A 236 13.23 -6.71 -16.16
CA TRP A 236 14.00 -7.93 -15.94
C TRP A 236 13.48 -9.10 -16.79
N VAL A 237 12.16 -9.33 -16.80
CA VAL A 237 11.55 -10.38 -17.64
C VAL A 237 11.76 -10.09 -19.13
N LYS A 238 11.68 -8.82 -19.55
CA LYS A 238 11.94 -8.40 -20.93
C LYS A 238 13.39 -8.71 -21.33
N GLN A 239 14.36 -8.38 -20.47
CA GLN A 239 15.78 -8.66 -20.72
C GLN A 239 16.06 -10.16 -20.86
N LEU A 240 15.46 -11.03 -20.03
CA LEU A 240 15.61 -12.48 -20.18
C LEU A 240 15.15 -12.96 -21.57
N LYS A 241 13.98 -12.49 -22.02
CA LYS A 241 13.43 -12.83 -23.34
C LYS A 241 14.29 -12.33 -24.48
N GLU A 242 14.74 -11.07 -24.41
CA GLU A 242 15.57 -10.46 -25.46
C GLU A 242 16.93 -11.16 -25.60
N ASN A 243 17.48 -11.68 -24.49
CA ASN A 243 18.74 -12.40 -24.49
C ASN A 243 18.59 -13.92 -24.72
N SER A 244 17.37 -14.42 -24.96
CA SER A 244 17.09 -15.86 -25.11
C SER A 244 17.60 -16.71 -23.94
N ILE A 245 17.55 -16.14 -22.73
CA ILE A 245 17.90 -16.85 -21.49
C ILE A 245 16.61 -17.46 -20.95
N GLU A 246 16.53 -18.79 -20.96
CA GLU A 246 15.40 -19.57 -20.44
C GLU A 246 15.26 -19.47 -18.91
#